data_AF-A0AAV2AH26-F1
#
_entry.id   AF-A0AAV2AH26-F1
#
_cell.length_a   1.000
_cell.length_b   1.000
_cell.length_c   1.000
_cell.angle_alpha   90.00
_cell.angle_beta   90.00
_cell.angle_gamma   90.00
#
_symmetry.space_group_name_H-M   'P 1'
#
loop_
_entity.id
_entity.type
_entity.pdbx_description
1 polymer ?
#
loop_
_entity_poly.entity_id
_entity_poly.type
_entity_poly.pdbx_seq_one_letter_code
_entity_poly.pdbx_strand_id
1 'polypeptide(L)'
;MSPKNRQVLLVLWLCACVLLVEGLIAGFEAPKPKPVLFWDGKTLAEVLLDESGQMVHCRLHELEEPSDAEPILKGSGLRVKRPNFKEMLRLINECTFLEKPAANVTHSNATNLLEGVSSWSAWSLWNGILPGTKWCGVGDIADSFEELGTQTDVDACCRAHDHCPVKLKAFRTGYGMINLSLYTKSHCDCDKEFFSCLKTSSNKLADVVGNLYFNIMKFQCLKEHRPFVCIENRTETDGTEKCIKWGADPESKKMQTSVTFLKY
;
A
#
# COMPACT_ATOMS: atom_id res chain seq x y z
N MET A 1 -45.45 48.95 38.73
CA MET A 1 -45.34 47.50 38.42
C MET A 1 -44.65 46.82 39.60
N SER A 2 -45.27 45.81 40.21
CA SER A 2 -44.78 45.17 41.45
C SER A 2 -43.36 44.58 41.27
N PRO A 3 -42.46 44.69 42.27
CA PRO A 3 -41.10 44.12 42.21
C PRO A 3 -41.08 42.61 41.93
N LYS A 4 -42.15 41.88 42.30
CA LYS A 4 -42.33 40.45 41.98
C LYS A 4 -42.50 40.20 40.46
N ASN A 5 -43.17 41.10 39.73
CA ASN A 5 -43.35 40.93 38.28
C ASN A 5 -42.08 41.21 37.48
N ARG A 6 -41.15 41.99 38.04
CA ARG A 6 -39.86 42.31 37.40
C ARG A 6 -38.88 41.14 37.46
N GLN A 7 -38.89 40.38 38.56
CA GLN A 7 -38.10 39.14 38.68
C GLN A 7 -38.62 38.03 37.76
N VAL A 8 -39.94 37.86 37.67
CA VAL A 8 -40.53 36.84 36.78
C VAL A 8 -40.22 37.12 35.31
N LEU A 9 -40.29 38.39 34.88
CA LEU A 9 -39.90 38.78 33.52
C LEU A 9 -38.41 38.52 33.24
N LEU A 10 -37.52 38.79 34.21
CA LEU A 10 -36.08 38.61 34.05
C LEU A 10 -35.72 37.12 33.92
N VAL A 11 -36.36 36.25 34.70
CA VAL A 11 -36.16 34.79 34.65
C VAL A 11 -36.68 34.21 33.34
N LEU A 12 -37.84 34.67 32.85
CA LEU A 12 -38.37 34.25 31.55
C LEU A 12 -37.48 34.71 30.39
N TRP A 13 -36.89 35.91 30.49
CA TRP A 13 -35.97 36.44 29.48
C TRP A 13 -34.63 35.68 29.47
N LEU A 14 -34.09 35.36 30.64
CA LEU A 14 -32.88 34.54 30.77
C LEU A 14 -33.08 33.10 30.26
N CYS A 15 -34.22 32.46 30.59
CA CYS A 15 -34.56 31.13 30.04
C CYS A 15 -34.72 31.16 28.51
N ALA A 16 -35.38 32.19 27.95
CA ALA A 16 -35.50 32.34 26.50
C ALA A 16 -34.13 32.55 25.83
N CYS A 17 -33.22 33.29 26.47
CA CYS A 17 -31.86 33.48 25.97
C CYS A 17 -31.03 32.19 26.02
N VAL A 18 -31.14 31.40 27.09
CA VAL A 18 -30.46 30.09 27.21
C VAL A 18 -30.99 29.10 26.17
N LEU A 19 -32.31 29.03 25.96
CA LEU A 19 -32.91 28.17 24.92
C LEU A 19 -32.55 28.61 23.49
N LEU A 20 -32.40 29.92 23.25
CA LEU A 20 -31.91 30.44 21.97
C LEU A 20 -30.42 30.11 21.75
N VAL A 21 -29.60 30.16 22.80
CA VAL A 21 -28.17 29.82 22.73
C VAL A 21 -27.96 28.31 22.58
N GLU A 22 -28.70 27.47 23.32
CA GLU A 22 -28.68 26.01 23.18
C GLU A 22 -29.21 25.55 21.81
N GLY A 23 -30.24 26.24 21.27
CA GLY A 23 -30.74 26.00 19.91
C GLY A 23 -29.80 26.43 18.78
N LEU A 24 -28.88 27.38 19.03
CA LEU A 24 -27.88 27.85 18.06
C LEU A 24 -26.62 26.96 18.00
N ILE A 25 -26.33 26.19 19.05
CA ILE A 25 -25.13 25.33 19.12
C ILE A 25 -25.40 23.92 18.55
N ALA A 26 -26.66 23.52 18.38
CA ALA A 26 -27.06 22.18 17.95
C ALA A 26 -26.92 21.88 16.44
N GLY A 27 -26.12 22.63 15.67
CA GLY A 27 -26.09 22.48 14.20
C GLY A 27 -24.77 22.76 13.48
N PHE A 28 -23.68 23.06 14.17
CA PHE A 28 -22.37 23.26 13.52
C PHE A 28 -21.53 22.00 13.62
N GLU A 29 -21.90 20.97 12.85
CA GLU A 29 -20.98 19.86 12.60
C GLU A 29 -19.89 20.39 11.68
N ALA A 30 -18.66 20.48 12.19
CA ALA A 30 -17.53 20.98 11.43
C ALA A 30 -17.42 20.21 10.11
N PRO A 31 -17.16 20.87 8.96
CA PRO A 31 -17.08 20.19 7.69
C PRO A 31 -15.99 19.11 7.76
N LYS A 32 -16.37 17.85 7.50
CA LYS A 32 -15.43 16.72 7.52
C LYS A 32 -14.28 17.02 6.54
N PRO A 33 -13.01 16.78 6.94
CA PRO A 33 -11.88 17.00 6.06
C PRO A 33 -12.04 16.13 4.81
N LYS A 34 -11.85 16.75 3.64
CA LYS A 34 -11.93 16.05 2.36
C LYS A 34 -10.59 15.35 2.08
N PRO A 35 -10.59 14.08 1.68
CA PRO A 35 -9.36 13.38 1.34
C PRO A 35 -8.74 13.91 0.05
N VAL A 36 -7.43 13.66 -0.08
CA VAL A 36 -6.66 13.85 -1.31
C VAL A 36 -6.47 12.48 -1.93
N LEU A 37 -6.82 12.37 -3.21
CA LEU A 37 -6.61 11.16 -3.97
C LEU A 37 -5.22 11.19 -4.61
N PHE A 38 -4.47 10.10 -4.51
CA PHE A 38 -3.23 9.88 -5.23
C PHE A 38 -3.42 8.72 -6.18
N TRP A 39 -3.14 8.90 -7.46
CA TRP A 39 -3.33 7.86 -8.47
C TRP A 39 -2.16 7.82 -9.45
N ASP A 40 -1.52 6.66 -9.57
CA ASP A 40 -0.37 6.43 -10.46
C ASP A 40 -0.75 5.69 -11.77
N GLY A 41 -2.03 5.38 -11.96
CA GLY A 41 -2.52 4.58 -13.08
C GLY A 41 -3.02 3.19 -12.69
N LYS A 42 -2.58 2.64 -11.55
CA LYS A 42 -2.92 1.27 -11.11
C LYS A 42 -3.35 1.19 -9.66
N THR A 43 -2.75 2.00 -8.80
CA THR A 43 -3.07 2.09 -7.38
C THR A 43 -3.71 3.45 -7.11
N LEU A 44 -4.84 3.43 -6.41
CA LEU A 44 -5.51 4.62 -5.91
C LEU A 44 -5.36 4.67 -4.39
N ALA A 45 -4.79 5.75 -3.88
CA ALA A 45 -4.72 6.01 -2.44
C ALA A 45 -5.64 7.18 -2.07
N GLU A 46 -6.52 6.95 -1.11
CA GLU A 46 -7.30 7.99 -0.46
C GLU A 46 -6.60 8.39 0.84
N VAL A 47 -6.21 9.67 0.94
CA VAL A 47 -5.39 10.16 2.05
C VAL A 47 -6.06 11.35 2.73
N LEU A 48 -6.37 11.20 4.01
CA LEU A 48 -6.80 12.32 4.86
C LEU A 48 -5.57 12.97 5.49
N LEU A 49 -5.49 14.28 5.33
CA LEU A 49 -4.42 15.11 5.90
C LEU A 49 -5.01 16.00 7.00
N ASP A 50 -4.24 16.23 8.06
CA ASP A 50 -4.56 17.27 9.04
C ASP A 50 -4.23 18.69 8.54
N GLU A 51 -4.47 19.69 9.39
CA GLU A 51 -4.19 21.10 9.09
C GLU A 51 -2.69 21.39 8.86
N SER A 52 -1.80 20.56 9.40
CA SER A 52 -0.35 20.67 9.22
C SER A 52 0.14 19.98 7.93
N GLY A 53 -0.74 19.26 7.24
CA GLY A 53 -0.42 18.47 6.04
C GLY A 53 0.15 17.09 6.36
N GLN A 54 0.06 16.62 7.60
CA GLN A 54 0.45 15.26 7.99
C GLN A 54 -0.68 14.27 7.70
N MET A 55 -0.30 13.06 7.32
CA MET A 55 -1.23 11.97 7.06
C MET A 55 -1.84 11.46 8.36
N VAL A 56 -3.17 11.48 8.47
CA VAL A 56 -3.91 11.00 9.65
C VAL A 56 -4.74 9.77 9.38
N HIS A 57 -5.11 9.53 8.12
CA HIS A 57 -5.72 8.29 7.68
C HIS A 57 -5.37 8.03 6.22
N CYS A 58 -5.21 6.77 5.86
CA CYS A 58 -4.94 6.37 4.50
C CYS A 58 -5.62 5.03 4.16
N ARG A 59 -6.20 4.98 2.96
CA ARG A 59 -6.80 3.78 2.39
C ARG A 59 -6.24 3.55 0.99
N LEU A 60 -5.71 2.35 0.74
CA LEU A 60 -5.27 1.95 -0.58
C LEU A 60 -6.35 1.11 -1.27
N HIS A 61 -6.50 1.32 -2.56
CA HIS A 61 -7.36 0.56 -3.45
C HIS A 61 -6.52 0.02 -4.60
N GLU A 62 -6.56 -1.30 -4.76
CA GLU A 62 -6.08 -1.95 -5.98
C GLU A 62 -7.16 -1.87 -7.06
N LEU A 63 -6.78 -1.41 -8.24
CA LEU A 63 -7.66 -1.39 -9.41
C LEU A 63 -7.30 -2.55 -10.34
N GLU A 64 -8.29 -3.24 -10.87
CA GLU A 64 -8.07 -4.28 -11.88
C GLU A 64 -7.68 -3.64 -13.22
N GLU A 65 -8.39 -2.58 -13.60
CA GLU A 65 -8.13 -1.80 -14.79
C GLU A 65 -7.98 -0.29 -14.48
N PRO A 66 -7.12 0.45 -15.20
CA PRO A 66 -6.97 1.88 -15.01
C PRO A 66 -8.27 2.69 -15.16
N SER A 67 -9.21 2.18 -15.96
CA SER A 67 -10.54 2.76 -16.16
C SER A 67 -11.39 2.78 -14.90
N ASP A 68 -11.15 1.85 -13.97
CA ASP A 68 -11.92 1.72 -12.73
C ASP A 68 -11.69 2.91 -11.79
N ALA A 69 -10.57 3.63 -11.96
CA ALA A 69 -10.33 4.87 -11.24
C ALA A 69 -11.25 6.01 -11.72
N GLU A 70 -11.63 6.04 -13.00
CA GLU A 70 -12.23 7.23 -13.61
C GLU A 70 -13.54 7.68 -12.95
N PRO A 71 -14.49 6.80 -12.61
CA PRO A 71 -15.71 7.20 -11.91
C PRO A 71 -15.41 7.86 -10.57
N ILE A 72 -14.41 7.36 -9.85
CA ILE A 72 -13.99 7.89 -8.54
C ILE A 72 -13.34 9.27 -8.70
N LEU A 73 -12.44 9.40 -9.68
CA LEU A 73 -11.68 10.62 -9.91
C LEU A 73 -12.54 11.77 -10.45
N LYS A 74 -13.47 11.47 -11.36
CA LYS A 74 -14.34 12.47 -11.98
C LYS A 74 -15.59 12.78 -11.14
N GLY A 75 -16.14 11.77 -10.46
CA GLY A 75 -17.39 11.89 -9.70
C GLY A 75 -17.25 12.48 -8.30
N SER A 76 -16.06 12.42 -7.69
CA SER A 76 -15.87 12.82 -6.29
C SER A 76 -15.65 14.31 -6.07
N GLY A 77 -15.20 15.06 -7.08
CA GLY A 77 -14.77 16.45 -6.93
C GLY A 77 -13.59 16.65 -5.97
N LEU A 78 -12.86 15.56 -5.66
CA LEU A 78 -11.70 15.57 -4.77
C LEU A 78 -10.43 16.00 -5.51
N ARG A 79 -9.43 16.48 -4.75
CA ARG A 79 -8.13 16.83 -5.31
C ARG A 79 -7.35 15.56 -5.66
N VAL A 80 -6.95 15.44 -6.93
CA VAL A 80 -6.17 14.29 -7.44
C VAL A 80 -4.71 14.69 -7.65
N LYS A 81 -3.79 13.91 -7.09
CA LYS A 81 -2.34 13.98 -7.34
C LYS A 81 -1.88 12.76 -8.15
N ARG A 82 -0.87 12.96 -9.01
CA ARG A 82 -0.30 11.93 -9.88
C ARG A 82 1.17 11.68 -9.51
N PRO A 83 1.44 10.86 -8.48
CA PRO A 83 2.80 10.55 -8.08
C PRO A 83 3.51 9.67 -9.13
N ASN A 84 4.83 9.79 -9.22
CA ASN A 84 5.65 8.78 -9.89
C ASN A 84 5.82 7.53 -9.02
N PHE A 85 6.41 6.46 -9.59
CA PHE A 85 6.60 5.18 -8.89
C PHE A 85 7.22 5.32 -7.49
N LYS A 86 8.29 6.12 -7.34
CA LYS A 86 8.99 6.27 -6.05
C LYS A 86 8.14 7.03 -5.03
N GLU A 87 7.41 8.04 -5.49
CA GLU A 87 6.51 8.81 -4.63
C GLU A 87 5.34 7.94 -4.16
N MET A 88 4.76 7.13 -5.04
CA MET A 88 3.67 6.23 -4.68
C MET A 88 4.14 5.11 -3.75
N LEU A 89 5.30 4.50 -4.03
CA LEU A 89 5.88 3.47 -3.16
C LEU A 89 6.13 4.02 -1.74
N ARG A 90 6.66 5.24 -1.63
CA ARG A 90 6.84 5.91 -0.34
C ARG A 90 5.51 6.13 0.37
N LEU A 91 4.49 6.61 -0.35
CA LEU A 91 3.15 6.80 0.20
C LEU A 91 2.56 5.50 0.73
N ILE A 92 2.67 4.39 -0.02
CA ILE A 92 2.19 3.06 0.39
C ILE A 92 2.88 2.60 1.67
N ASN A 93 4.20 2.80 1.78
CA ASN A 93 4.94 2.44 2.99
C ASN A 93 4.49 3.29 4.19
N GLU A 94 4.38 4.61 4.03
CA GLU A 94 3.91 5.51 5.08
C GLU A 94 2.48 5.14 5.55
N CYS A 95 1.58 4.88 4.60
CA CYS A 95 0.21 4.42 4.82
C CYS A 95 0.16 3.12 5.63
N THR A 96 1.05 2.18 5.31
CA THR A 96 1.13 0.87 5.98
C THR A 96 1.44 1.00 7.47
N PHE A 97 2.39 1.86 7.83
CA PHE A 97 2.78 2.06 9.21
C PHE A 97 1.76 2.89 10.00
N LEU A 98 1.04 3.79 9.34
CA LEU A 98 0.00 4.61 9.96
C LEU A 98 -1.21 3.76 10.37
N GLU A 99 -1.70 2.92 9.47
CA GLU A 99 -2.89 2.07 9.71
C GLU A 99 -2.57 0.76 10.45
N LYS A 100 -1.39 0.69 11.10
CA LYS A 100 -1.03 -0.43 11.94
C LYS A 100 -1.58 -0.18 13.36
N PRO A 101 -2.44 -1.07 13.91
CA PRO A 101 -2.90 -0.93 15.29
C PRO A 101 -1.72 -0.88 16.26
N ALA A 102 -1.77 -0.01 17.28
CA ALA A 102 -0.80 -0.02 18.36
C ALA A 102 -0.78 -1.41 19.01
N ALA A 103 0.39 -2.06 19.02
CA ALA A 103 0.50 -3.44 19.46
C ALA A 103 0.18 -3.59 20.96
N ASN A 104 -0.87 -4.33 21.28
CA ASN A 104 -0.92 -5.04 22.57
C ASN A 104 0.01 -6.24 22.43
N VAL A 105 1.22 -6.11 22.96
CA VAL A 105 2.28 -7.12 22.89
C VAL A 105 1.80 -8.43 23.51
N THR A 106 1.34 -9.36 22.68
CA THR A 106 1.26 -10.78 23.03
C THR A 106 2.32 -11.49 22.21
N HIS A 107 3.49 -11.70 22.81
CA HIS A 107 4.56 -12.49 22.21
C HIS A 107 4.05 -13.91 21.96
N SER A 108 3.63 -14.19 20.73
CA SER A 108 3.37 -15.57 20.31
C SER A 108 4.72 -16.25 20.12
N ASN A 109 5.09 -17.18 21.01
CA ASN A 109 6.31 -17.95 20.87
C ASN A 109 6.26 -18.78 19.57
N ALA A 110 7.07 -18.41 18.57
CA ALA A 110 7.16 -19.12 17.29
C ALA A 110 7.84 -20.51 17.35
N THR A 111 7.98 -21.09 18.54
CA THR A 111 8.51 -22.45 18.69
C THR A 111 7.52 -23.53 18.28
N ASN A 112 6.23 -23.19 18.08
CA ASN A 112 5.18 -24.17 17.78
C ASN A 112 4.62 -24.07 16.35
N LEU A 113 5.32 -23.43 15.40
CA LEU A 113 4.84 -23.26 14.01
C LEU A 113 4.66 -24.59 13.25
N LEU A 114 5.32 -25.67 13.69
CA LEU A 114 5.19 -27.02 13.12
C LEU A 114 4.36 -27.98 13.99
N GLU A 115 4.07 -27.60 15.24
CA GLU A 115 3.38 -28.46 16.21
C GLU A 115 1.86 -28.21 16.26
N GLY A 116 1.41 -27.13 15.60
CA GLY A 116 0.01 -26.66 15.59
C GLY A 116 -0.72 -26.81 14.26
N VAL A 117 -0.24 -27.64 13.32
CA VAL A 117 -0.90 -27.89 12.01
C VAL A 117 -2.37 -28.36 12.17
N SER A 118 -2.74 -28.91 13.32
CA SER A 118 -4.11 -29.36 13.64
C SER A 118 -5.07 -28.28 14.12
N SER A 119 -4.59 -27.06 14.43
CA SER A 119 -5.40 -25.95 14.97
C SER A 119 -5.29 -24.68 14.11
N TRP A 120 -4.89 -24.83 12.85
CA TRP A 120 -4.99 -23.77 11.85
C TRP A 120 -6.20 -24.06 10.99
N SER A 121 -6.95 -23.02 10.60
CA SER A 121 -8.07 -23.23 9.69
C SER A 121 -7.50 -23.87 8.42
N ALA A 122 -7.94 -25.10 8.12
CA ALA A 122 -7.49 -25.84 6.93
C ALA A 122 -7.73 -25.00 5.65
N TRP A 123 -8.66 -24.06 5.70
CA TRP A 123 -8.98 -23.08 4.68
C TRP A 123 -7.84 -22.10 4.35
N SER A 124 -7.14 -21.54 5.36
CA SER A 124 -6.04 -20.58 5.13
C SER A 124 -4.89 -21.22 4.34
N LEU A 125 -4.54 -22.47 4.67
CA LEU A 125 -3.47 -23.21 3.98
C LEU A 125 -3.89 -23.64 2.57
N TRP A 126 -5.17 -23.96 2.34
CA TRP A 126 -5.69 -24.28 1.00
C TRP A 126 -5.72 -23.07 0.06
N ASN A 127 -5.93 -21.87 0.60
CA ASN A 127 -5.86 -20.62 -0.16
C ASN A 127 -4.43 -20.04 -0.27
N GLY A 128 -3.44 -20.72 0.32
CA GLY A 128 -2.06 -20.24 0.33
C GLY A 128 -1.81 -18.98 1.17
N ILE A 129 -2.70 -18.67 2.12
CA ILE A 129 -2.56 -17.56 3.08
C ILE A 129 -1.94 -18.08 4.38
N LEU A 130 -0.94 -17.37 4.89
CA LEU A 130 -0.26 -17.72 6.12
C LEU A 130 -1.19 -17.54 7.34
N PRO A 131 -1.30 -18.51 8.25
CA PRO A 131 -2.21 -18.40 9.39
C PRO A 131 -1.87 -17.24 10.32
N GLY A 132 -2.93 -16.57 10.80
CA GLY A 132 -2.82 -15.33 11.57
C GLY A 132 -2.57 -14.08 10.72
N THR A 133 -2.55 -14.21 9.39
CA THR A 133 -2.43 -13.10 8.43
C THR A 133 -3.63 -13.09 7.49
N LYS A 134 -3.84 -11.98 6.79
CA LYS A 134 -4.85 -11.83 5.73
C LYS A 134 -4.24 -11.53 4.37
N TRP A 135 -3.03 -10.99 4.34
CA TRP A 135 -2.34 -10.51 3.14
C TRP A 135 -1.11 -11.35 2.77
N CYS A 136 -0.61 -12.21 3.66
CA CYS A 136 0.59 -12.99 3.36
C CYS A 136 0.26 -14.28 2.60
N GLY A 137 0.13 -14.21 1.27
CA GLY A 137 -0.07 -15.39 0.45
C GLY A 137 -0.29 -15.12 -1.04
N VAL A 138 -1.02 -16.01 -1.72
CA VAL A 138 -1.39 -15.82 -3.13
C VAL A 138 -2.65 -14.93 -3.19
N GLY A 139 -2.43 -13.62 -3.21
CA GLY A 139 -3.49 -12.63 -2.98
C GLY A 139 -3.79 -12.49 -1.49
N ASP A 140 -4.97 -12.00 -1.17
CA ASP A 140 -5.41 -11.73 0.20
C ASP A 140 -6.83 -12.26 0.47
N ILE A 141 -7.19 -12.32 1.75
CA ILE A 141 -8.53 -12.66 2.25
C ILE A 141 -9.10 -11.53 3.13
N ALA A 142 -8.61 -10.30 2.94
CA ALA A 142 -9.05 -9.16 3.71
C ALA A 142 -10.34 -8.59 3.11
N ASP A 143 -11.32 -8.27 3.95
CA ASP A 143 -12.56 -7.64 3.47
C ASP A 143 -12.34 -6.13 3.20
N SER A 144 -11.28 -5.55 3.77
CA SER A 144 -10.93 -4.14 3.60
C SER A 144 -9.45 -3.89 3.85
N PHE A 145 -8.94 -2.76 3.35
CA PHE A 145 -7.55 -2.34 3.52
C PHE A 145 -7.10 -2.30 4.99
N GLU A 146 -7.95 -1.82 5.89
CA GLU A 146 -7.61 -1.66 7.32
C GLU A 146 -7.51 -2.99 8.06
N GLU A 147 -8.05 -4.06 7.47
CA GLU A 147 -8.15 -5.34 8.13
C GLU A 147 -6.80 -6.08 8.13
N LEU A 148 -6.29 -6.36 9.31
CA LEU A 148 -5.09 -7.18 9.53
C LEU A 148 -5.45 -8.37 10.41
N GLY A 149 -4.74 -9.47 10.22
CA GLY A 149 -4.77 -10.64 11.08
C GLY A 149 -4.07 -10.42 12.42
N THR A 150 -4.00 -11.48 13.23
CA THR A 150 -3.40 -11.44 14.56
C THR A 150 -1.89 -11.20 14.53
N GLN A 151 -1.22 -11.53 13.44
CA GLN A 151 0.20 -11.28 13.20
C GLN A 151 0.39 -9.92 12.50
N THR A 152 -0.17 -8.87 13.11
CA THR A 152 -0.32 -7.51 12.54
C THR A 152 0.97 -6.96 11.92
N ASP A 153 2.10 -7.13 12.60
CA ASP A 153 3.41 -6.65 12.13
C ASP A 153 3.82 -7.25 10.78
N VAL A 154 3.63 -8.57 10.63
CA VAL A 154 4.00 -9.31 9.42
C VAL A 154 2.96 -9.07 8.33
N ASP A 155 1.69 -9.08 8.72
CA ASP A 155 0.57 -8.93 7.81
C ASP A 155 0.55 -7.53 7.17
N ALA A 156 0.92 -6.49 7.92
CA ALA A 156 1.09 -5.14 7.38
C ALA A 156 2.20 -5.08 6.31
N CYS A 157 3.33 -5.80 6.51
CA CYS A 157 4.38 -5.87 5.48
C CYS A 157 3.87 -6.54 4.19
N CYS A 158 3.07 -7.60 4.31
CA CYS A 158 2.46 -8.28 3.16
C CYS A 158 1.43 -7.38 2.47
N ARG A 159 0.56 -6.69 3.22
CA ARG A 159 -0.40 -5.72 2.69
C ARG A 159 0.28 -4.64 1.85
N ALA A 160 1.39 -4.08 2.34
CA ALA A 160 2.18 -3.09 1.61
C ALA A 160 2.74 -3.65 0.29
N HIS A 161 3.27 -4.88 0.35
CA HIS A 161 3.84 -5.57 -0.80
C HIS A 161 2.79 -5.87 -1.87
N ASP A 162 1.61 -6.32 -1.45
CA ASP A 162 0.48 -6.59 -2.33
C ASP A 162 0.04 -5.32 -3.06
N HIS A 163 0.08 -4.16 -2.41
CA HIS A 163 -0.27 -2.88 -3.04
C HIS A 163 0.82 -2.27 -3.93
N CYS A 164 1.89 -3.01 -4.25
CA CYS A 164 2.97 -2.53 -5.09
C CYS A 164 2.46 -1.83 -6.37
N PRO A 165 2.88 -0.57 -6.66
CA PRO A 165 2.44 0.21 -7.83
C PRO A 165 2.63 -0.51 -9.17
N VAL A 166 3.70 -1.29 -9.25
CA VAL A 166 4.15 -1.96 -10.47
C VAL A 166 4.23 -3.45 -10.16
N LYS A 167 3.17 -4.16 -10.55
CA LYS A 167 3.10 -5.61 -10.47
C LYS A 167 2.55 -6.23 -11.75
N LEU A 168 2.80 -7.52 -11.93
CA LEU A 168 2.24 -8.35 -13.00
C LEU A 168 1.68 -9.63 -12.39
N LYS A 169 0.34 -9.71 -12.31
CA LYS A 169 -0.38 -10.86 -11.73
C LYS A 169 -0.07 -12.17 -12.47
N ALA A 170 -0.27 -13.29 -11.78
CA ALA A 170 -0.15 -14.62 -12.37
C ALA A 170 -1.06 -14.76 -13.61
N PHE A 171 -0.54 -15.35 -14.68
CA PHE A 171 -1.24 -15.58 -15.95
C PHE A 171 -1.85 -14.31 -16.56
N ARG A 172 -1.22 -13.15 -16.37
CA ARG A 172 -1.61 -11.88 -17.00
C ARG A 172 -0.49 -11.36 -17.89
N THR A 173 -0.89 -10.52 -18.85
CA THR A 173 0.00 -9.82 -19.77
C THR A 173 0.17 -8.38 -19.32
N GLY A 174 1.39 -7.87 -19.38
CA GLY A 174 1.71 -6.48 -19.03
C GLY A 174 3.17 -6.18 -19.32
N TYR A 175 3.48 -4.90 -19.51
CA TYR A 175 4.84 -4.42 -19.83
C TYR A 175 5.47 -5.12 -21.06
N GLY A 176 4.64 -5.55 -22.02
CA GLY A 176 5.08 -6.28 -23.22
C GLY A 176 5.43 -7.76 -22.99
N MET A 177 5.08 -8.34 -21.85
CA MET A 177 5.39 -9.73 -21.48
C MET A 177 4.16 -10.45 -20.91
N ILE A 178 4.19 -11.77 -20.87
CA ILE A 178 3.19 -12.62 -20.18
C ILE A 178 3.84 -13.27 -18.94
N ASN A 179 3.20 -13.15 -17.77
CA ASN A 179 3.65 -13.84 -16.57
C ASN A 179 3.04 -15.25 -16.51
N LEU A 180 3.79 -16.25 -16.96
CA LEU A 180 3.36 -17.66 -16.93
C LEU A 180 3.50 -18.33 -15.55
N SER A 181 4.01 -17.62 -14.55
CA SER A 181 4.14 -18.18 -13.20
C SER A 181 2.82 -18.13 -12.44
N LEU A 182 2.69 -19.03 -11.46
CA LEU A 182 1.57 -19.12 -10.52
C LEU A 182 1.56 -18.01 -9.45
N TYR A 183 2.44 -17.02 -9.54
CA TYR A 183 2.60 -15.94 -8.56
C TYR A 183 2.73 -14.58 -9.25
N THR A 184 2.33 -13.53 -8.53
CA THR A 184 2.48 -12.13 -8.95
C THR A 184 3.94 -11.71 -8.89
N LYS A 185 4.44 -11.04 -9.93
CA LYS A 185 5.76 -10.41 -9.95
C LYS A 185 5.61 -8.93 -9.61
N SER A 186 6.06 -8.54 -8.41
CA SER A 186 6.11 -7.14 -7.98
C SER A 186 7.39 -6.47 -8.48
N HIS A 187 7.46 -5.15 -8.40
CA HIS A 187 8.68 -4.41 -8.74
C HIS A 187 9.78 -4.70 -7.73
N CYS A 188 11.03 -4.80 -8.19
CA CYS A 188 12.15 -5.16 -7.32
C CYS A 188 12.36 -4.18 -6.16
N ASP A 189 11.97 -2.91 -6.32
CA ASP A 189 12.06 -1.96 -5.21
C ASP A 189 10.92 -2.18 -4.19
N CYS A 190 9.74 -2.70 -4.58
CA CYS A 190 8.73 -3.17 -3.63
C CYS A 190 9.24 -4.39 -2.84
N ASP A 191 9.92 -5.34 -3.51
CA ASP A 191 10.51 -6.51 -2.84
C ASP A 191 11.61 -6.10 -1.83
N LYS A 192 12.35 -5.02 -2.10
CA LYS A 192 13.33 -4.47 -1.13
C LYS A 192 12.66 -3.86 0.09
N GLU A 193 11.58 -3.11 -0.11
CA GLU A 193 10.80 -2.55 0.99
C GLU A 193 10.16 -3.67 1.81
N PHE A 194 9.65 -4.71 1.15
CA PHE A 194 9.12 -5.91 1.81
C PHE A 194 10.19 -6.63 2.64
N PHE A 195 11.38 -6.86 2.06
CA PHE A 195 12.53 -7.42 2.79
C PHE A 195 12.87 -6.58 4.02
N SER A 196 12.94 -5.26 3.86
CA SER A 196 13.29 -4.34 4.93
C SER A 196 12.24 -4.33 6.03
N CYS A 197 10.95 -4.29 5.66
CA CYS A 197 9.83 -4.33 6.60
C CYS A 197 9.89 -5.61 7.46
N LEU A 198 10.01 -6.78 6.83
CA LEU A 198 10.13 -8.05 7.55
C LEU A 198 11.37 -8.08 8.44
N LYS A 199 12.51 -7.54 7.96
CA LYS A 199 13.76 -7.55 8.72
C LYS A 199 13.73 -6.66 9.95
N THR A 200 12.98 -5.57 9.91
CA THR A 200 12.81 -4.64 11.05
C THR A 200 11.79 -5.13 12.07
N SER A 201 10.96 -6.12 11.71
CA SER A 201 9.98 -6.69 12.62
C SER A 201 10.65 -7.55 13.70
N SER A 202 10.23 -7.39 14.96
CA SER A 202 10.63 -8.28 16.06
C SER A 202 9.86 -9.61 16.06
N ASN A 203 8.93 -9.81 15.12
CA ASN A 203 8.11 -11.00 15.04
C ASN A 203 8.86 -12.15 14.34
N LYS A 204 9.02 -13.29 15.02
CA LYS A 204 9.68 -14.48 14.47
C LYS A 204 9.01 -15.03 13.20
N LEU A 205 7.71 -14.79 13.01
CA LEU A 205 7.02 -15.17 11.78
C LEU A 205 7.57 -14.37 10.58
N ALA A 206 8.05 -13.14 10.79
CA ALA A 206 8.70 -12.33 9.76
C ALA A 206 9.97 -13.00 9.22
N ASP A 207 10.77 -13.61 10.10
CA ASP A 207 11.97 -14.37 9.70
C ASP A 207 11.60 -15.58 8.81
N VAL A 208 10.51 -16.28 9.15
CA VAL A 208 10.01 -17.43 8.37
C VAL A 208 9.54 -16.98 7.00
N VAL A 209 8.70 -15.93 6.94
CA VAL A 209 8.21 -15.36 5.67
C VAL A 209 9.37 -14.87 4.81
N GLY A 210 10.29 -14.13 5.40
CA GLY A 210 11.46 -13.60 4.72
C GLY A 210 12.33 -14.73 4.15
N ASN A 211 12.63 -15.76 4.95
CA ASN A 211 13.42 -16.89 4.48
C ASN A 211 12.72 -17.66 3.34
N LEU A 212 11.41 -17.88 3.46
CA LEU A 212 10.62 -18.55 2.43
C LEU A 212 10.64 -17.76 1.11
N TYR A 213 10.32 -16.47 1.16
CA TYR A 213 10.20 -15.61 -0.02
C TYR A 213 11.57 -15.43 -0.71
N PHE A 214 12.59 -15.06 0.06
CA PHE A 214 13.86 -14.54 -0.46
C PHE A 214 14.95 -15.59 -0.64
N ASN A 215 14.93 -16.68 0.14
CA ASN A 215 15.98 -17.71 0.08
C ASN A 215 15.50 -19.02 -0.54
N ILE A 216 14.27 -19.44 -0.26
CA ILE A 216 13.72 -20.72 -0.74
C ILE A 216 13.06 -20.53 -2.12
N MET A 217 12.02 -19.69 -2.19
CA MET A 217 11.23 -19.50 -3.42
C MET A 217 11.98 -18.66 -4.46
N LYS A 218 12.77 -17.67 -4.00
CA LYS A 218 13.55 -16.76 -4.85
C LYS A 218 12.68 -16.17 -5.96
N PHE A 219 11.55 -15.58 -5.58
CA PHE A 219 10.63 -15.00 -6.56
C PHE A 219 11.34 -13.95 -7.42
N GLN A 220 10.97 -13.92 -8.70
CA GLN A 220 11.46 -12.93 -9.64
C GLN A 220 10.63 -11.65 -9.53
N CYS A 221 11.30 -10.52 -9.76
CA CYS A 221 10.72 -9.19 -9.69
C CYS A 221 10.86 -8.45 -11.03
N LEU A 222 10.05 -7.41 -11.20
CA LEU A 222 10.10 -6.51 -12.35
C LEU A 222 11.12 -5.41 -12.10
N LYS A 223 11.97 -5.13 -13.09
CA LYS A 223 12.88 -3.98 -13.06
C LYS A 223 12.70 -3.12 -14.29
N GLU A 224 12.46 -1.83 -14.07
CA GLU A 224 12.51 -0.85 -15.13
C GLU A 224 13.95 -0.42 -15.40
N HIS A 225 14.32 -0.39 -16.68
CA HIS A 225 15.61 0.08 -17.17
C HIS A 225 15.44 0.75 -18.53
N ARG A 226 16.43 1.56 -18.94
CA ARG A 226 16.47 2.06 -20.32
C ARG A 226 16.85 0.93 -21.28
N PRO A 227 16.48 1.01 -22.57
CA PRO A 227 16.90 0.03 -23.56
C PRO A 227 18.41 -0.12 -23.57
N PHE A 228 18.89 -1.34 -23.80
CA PHE A 228 20.31 -1.58 -23.97
C PHE A 228 20.71 -1.27 -25.41
N VAL A 229 21.70 -0.41 -25.57
CA VAL A 229 22.32 -0.04 -26.85
C VAL A 229 23.79 -0.40 -26.80
N CYS A 230 24.42 -0.49 -27.98
CA CYS A 230 25.86 -0.60 -28.02
C CYS A 230 26.48 0.73 -27.56
N ILE A 231 27.32 0.68 -26.53
CA ILE A 231 28.04 1.85 -26.01
C ILE A 231 29.53 1.83 -26.34
N GLU A 232 30.03 0.72 -26.89
CA GLU A 232 31.43 0.58 -27.28
C GLU A 232 31.56 -0.41 -28.45
N ASN A 233 32.12 0.06 -29.57
CA ASN A 233 32.40 -0.72 -30.76
C ASN A 233 33.89 -1.05 -30.87
N ARG A 234 34.18 -2.20 -31.46
CA ARG A 234 35.52 -2.59 -31.93
C ARG A 234 35.47 -2.75 -33.45
N THR A 235 36.41 -2.11 -34.13
CA THR A 235 36.65 -2.36 -35.56
C THR A 235 37.39 -3.69 -35.73
N GLU A 236 36.80 -4.63 -36.47
CA GLU A 236 37.45 -5.88 -36.83
C GLU A 236 38.40 -5.68 -38.03
N THR A 237 39.23 -6.69 -38.32
CA THR A 237 40.27 -6.64 -39.37
C THR A 237 39.72 -6.48 -40.78
N ASP A 238 38.45 -6.83 -40.99
CA ASP A 238 37.72 -6.67 -42.26
C ASP A 238 37.02 -5.30 -42.38
N GLY A 239 37.21 -4.40 -41.40
CA GLY A 239 36.59 -3.09 -41.35
C GLY A 239 35.18 -3.07 -40.76
N THR A 240 34.62 -4.21 -40.34
CA THR A 240 33.30 -4.24 -39.70
C THR A 240 33.35 -3.72 -38.26
N GLU A 241 32.30 -3.03 -37.83
CA GLU A 241 32.14 -2.63 -36.43
C GLU A 241 31.36 -3.69 -35.65
N LYS A 242 31.95 -4.17 -34.55
CA LYS A 242 31.32 -5.12 -33.64
C LYS A 242 31.11 -4.49 -32.28
N CYS A 243 29.89 -4.59 -31.79
CA CYS A 243 29.61 -4.17 -30.42
C CYS A 243 30.33 -5.07 -29.41
N ILE A 244 31.15 -4.46 -28.56
CA ILE A 244 31.87 -5.18 -27.49
C ILE A 244 31.31 -4.87 -26.10
N LYS A 245 30.49 -3.82 -25.97
CA LYS A 245 29.87 -3.46 -24.70
C LYS A 245 28.45 -2.93 -24.91
N TRP A 246 27.52 -3.56 -24.21
CA TRP A 246 26.13 -3.13 -24.14
C TRP A 246 25.88 -2.36 -22.84
N GLY A 247 25.16 -1.25 -22.95
CA GLY A 247 24.82 -0.40 -21.82
C GLY A 247 23.44 0.19 -21.97
N ALA A 248 22.87 0.64 -20.84
CA ALA A 248 21.62 1.38 -20.86
C ALA A 248 21.80 2.68 -21.66
N ASP A 249 20.92 2.92 -22.62
CA ASP A 249 20.92 4.13 -23.44
C ASP A 249 20.77 5.38 -22.54
N PRO A 250 21.78 6.27 -22.48
CA PRO A 250 21.74 7.43 -21.61
C PRO A 250 20.72 8.50 -22.07
N GLU A 251 20.32 8.48 -23.34
CA GLU A 251 19.46 9.49 -23.95
C GLU A 251 17.99 9.02 -24.06
N SER A 252 17.75 7.72 -23.98
CA SER A 252 16.40 7.18 -24.07
C SER A 252 15.52 7.65 -22.91
N LYS A 253 14.42 8.33 -23.26
CA LYS A 253 13.29 8.60 -22.35
C LYS A 253 12.35 7.40 -22.20
N LYS A 254 12.52 6.37 -23.05
CA LYS A 254 11.69 5.17 -23.00
C LYS A 254 12.25 4.21 -21.96
N MET A 255 11.41 3.82 -21.02
CA MET A 255 11.70 2.73 -20.09
C MET A 255 11.21 1.40 -20.68
N GLN A 256 11.97 0.34 -20.41
CA GLN A 256 11.61 -1.04 -20.64
C GLN A 256 11.53 -1.76 -19.29
N THR A 257 10.69 -2.76 -19.19
CA THR A 257 10.59 -3.61 -18.00
C THR A 257 11.13 -4.99 -18.35
N SER A 258 11.96 -5.54 -17.49
CA SER A 258 12.40 -6.94 -17.57
C SER A 258 12.16 -7.67 -16.26
N VAL A 259 12.19 -8.99 -16.34
CA VAL A 259 12.12 -9.87 -15.17
C VAL A 259 13.54 -10.17 -14.72
N THR A 260 13.80 -10.04 -13.42
CA THR A 260 15.09 -10.35 -12.81
C THR A 260 14.92 -10.95 -11.42
N PHE A 261 16.01 -11.34 -10.78
CA PHE A 261 16.01 -11.70 -9.37
C PHE A 261 16.46 -10.52 -8.53
N LEU A 262 15.92 -10.41 -7.32
CA LEU A 262 16.38 -9.40 -6.38
C LEU A 262 17.88 -9.58 -6.11
N LYS A 263 18.64 -8.50 -6.23
CA LYS A 263 20.07 -8.43 -5.90
C LYS A 263 20.22 -7.68 -4.58
N TYR A 264 20.89 -8.32 -3.62
CA TYR A 264 21.28 -7.73 -2.33
C TYR A 264 22.62 -7.01 -2.45
#